data_AF-X0WSS3-F1
#
_entry.id   AF-X0WSS3-F1
#
_cell.length_a   1.000
_cell.length_b   1.000
_cell.length_c   1.000
_cell.angle_alpha   90.00
_cell.angle_beta   90.00
_cell.angle_gamma   90.00
#
_symmetry.space_group_name_H-M   'P 1'
#
loop_
_entity.id
_entity.type
_entity.pdbx_description
1 polymer ?
#
loop_
_entity_poly.entity_id
_entity_poly.type
_entity_poly.pdbx_seq_one_letter_code
_entity_poly.pdbx_strand_id
1 'polypeptide(L)' 'DPTFIEGRAGEIHVRGKSVGCFGEVSPEVLSNFAMARPVVAFEVHLPFDAEW' A
#
# COMPACT_ATOMS: atom_id res chain seq x y z
N ASP A 1 3.80 2.46 10.36
CA ASP A 1 3.99 1.29 9.49
C ASP A 1 5.36 1.44 8.83
N PRO A 2 6.32 0.51 9.02
CA PRO A 2 7.62 0.58 8.35
C PRO A 2 7.56 0.23 6.86
N THR A 3 6.41 -0.23 6.34
CA THR A 3 6.24 -0.65 4.94
C THR A 3 6.40 0.52 3.97
N PHE A 4 5.92 1.69 4.34
CA PHE A 4 5.91 2.87 3.49
C PHE A 4 6.73 4.02 4.06
N ILE A 5 7.14 4.94 3.20
CA ILE A 5 7.76 6.20 3.62
C ILE A 5 6.68 7.07 4.27
N GLU A 6 6.99 7.61 5.46
CA GLU A 6 6.08 8.47 6.22
C GLU A 6 5.58 9.65 5.37
N GLY A 7 4.27 9.89 5.40
CA GLY A 7 3.60 10.94 4.60
C GLY A 7 3.47 10.63 3.11
N ARG A 8 3.91 9.46 2.62
CA ARG A 8 3.88 9.07 1.21
C ARG A 8 3.11 7.77 0.97
N ALA A 9 2.07 7.57 1.78
CA ALA A 9 1.12 6.48 1.67
C ALA A 9 -0.30 6.96 2.01
N GLY A 10 -1.29 6.21 1.55
CA GLY A 10 -2.70 6.46 1.82
C GLY A 10 -3.51 5.17 1.93
N GLU A 11 -4.64 5.26 2.64
CA GLU A 11 -5.65 4.21 2.65
C GLU A 11 -6.73 4.48 1.60
N ILE A 12 -7.26 3.41 1.03
CA ILE A 12 -8.38 3.46 0.09
C ILE A 12 -9.64 3.19 0.90
N HIS A 13 -10.57 4.15 0.92
CA HIS A 13 -11.82 4.04 1.66
C HIS A 13 -13.02 3.97 0.71
N VAL A 14 -13.89 2.98 0.91
CA VAL A 14 -15.20 2.87 0.24
C VAL A 14 -16.26 2.86 1.31
N ARG A 15 -17.22 3.79 1.24
CA ARG A 15 -18.31 3.95 2.24
C ARG A 15 -17.81 4.03 3.70
N GLY A 16 -16.63 4.63 3.91
CA GLY A 16 -16.01 4.79 5.23
C GLY A 16 -15.31 3.54 5.76
N LYS A 17 -15.23 2.46 4.98
CA LYS A 17 -14.46 1.26 5.29
C LYS A 17 -13.13 1.28 4.54
N SER A 18 -12.04 0.97 5.24
CA SER A 18 -10.73 0.78 4.62
C SER A 18 -10.71 -0.52 3.82
N VAL A 19 -10.36 -0.44 2.55
CA VAL A 19 -10.44 -1.56 1.58
C VAL A 19 -9.10 -1.88 0.92
N GLY A 20 -8.07 -1.12 1.26
CA GLY A 20 -6.75 -1.23 0.62
C GLY A 20 -5.85 -0.06 0.99
N CYS A 21 -4.63 -0.08 0.47
CA CYS A 21 -3.64 0.95 0.69
C CYS A 21 -2.71 1.10 -0.52
N PHE A 22 -2.01 2.21 -0.57
CA PHE A 22 -0.97 2.43 -1.56
C PHE A 22 0.09 3.39 -1.01
N GLY A 23 1.30 3.30 -1.53
CA GLY A 23 2.37 4.20 -1.13
C GLY A 23 3.74 3.80 -1.64
N GLU A 24 4.70 4.67 -1.40
CA GLU A 24 6.10 4.40 -1.72
C GLU A 24 6.74 3.52 -0.66
N VAL A 25 7.24 2.37 -1.08
CA VAL A 25 7.83 1.36 -0.20
C VAL A 25 9.09 1.92 0.46
N SER A 26 9.25 1.67 1.76
CA SER A 26 10.39 2.18 2.51
C SER A 26 11.72 1.60 1.97
N PRO A 27 12.82 2.38 1.99
CA PRO A 27 14.12 1.89 1.56
C PRO A 27 14.60 0.65 2.31
N GLU A 28 14.25 0.53 3.60
CA GLU A 28 14.58 -0.63 4.43
C GLU A 28 13.92 -1.90 3.89
N VAL A 29 12.63 -1.85 3.56
CA VAL A 29 11.91 -2.98 2.97
C VAL A 29 12.50 -3.31 1.60
N LEU A 30 12.75 -2.32 0.73
CA LEU A 30 13.36 -2.57 -0.58
C LEU A 30 14.72 -3.26 -0.48
N SER A 31 15.55 -2.86 0.49
CA SER A 31 16.85 -3.48 0.76
C SER A 31 16.72 -4.94 1.18
N ASN A 32 15.74 -5.27 2.04
CA ASN A 32 15.48 -6.65 2.46
C ASN A 32 15.07 -7.57 1.31
N PHE A 33 14.47 -7.01 0.26
CA PHE A 33 14.12 -7.72 -0.98
C PHE A 33 15.17 -7.57 -2.10
N ALA A 34 16.35 -7.02 -1.80
CA ALA A 34 17.42 -6.76 -2.79
C ALA A 34 16.96 -5.92 -4.01
N MET A 35 16.00 -5.02 -3.79
CA MET A 35 15.49 -4.10 -4.81
C MET A 35 16.23 -2.76 -4.74
N ALA A 36 16.94 -2.42 -5.81
CA ALA A 36 17.77 -1.21 -5.86
C ALA A 36 17.04 0.05 -6.37
N ARG A 37 15.74 -0.03 -6.66
CA ARG A 37 14.96 1.06 -7.26
C ARG A 37 13.74 1.37 -6.40
N PRO A 38 13.30 2.64 -6.34
CA PRO A 38 12.03 3.00 -5.69
C PRO A 38 10.86 2.21 -6.30
N VAL A 39 9.94 1.75 -5.45
CA VAL A 39 8.74 1.02 -5.83
C VAL A 39 7.53 1.64 -5.14
N VAL A 40 6.41 1.70 -5.85
CA VAL A 40 5.10 1.99 -5.27
C VAL A 40 4.37 0.66 -5.12
N ALA A 41 3.87 0.36 -3.92
CA ALA A 41 2.94 -0.76 -3.72
C ALA A 41 1.51 -0.25 -3.72
N PHE A 42 0.60 -1.09 -4.22
CA PHE A 42 -0.84 -0.84 -4.26
C PHE A 42 -1.55 -2.16 -3.96
N GLU A 43 -2.43 -2.14 -2.97
CA GLU A 43 -3.27 -3.27 -2.60
C GLU A 43 -4.71 -2.80 -2.44
N VAL A 44 -5.64 -3.59 -2.98
CA VAL A 44 -7.06 -3.42 -2.76
C VAL A 44 -7.68 -4.80 -2.67
N HIS A 45 -8.55 -5.02 -1.70
CA HIS A 45 -9.40 -6.20 -1.71
C HIS A 45 -10.34 -6.12 -2.94
N LEU A 46 -11.03 -7.18 -3.35
CA LEU A 46 -12.05 -7.06 -4.41
C LEU A 46 -13.16 -8.07 -4.09
N PRO A 47 -14.32 -7.63 -3.61
CA PRO A 47 -15.44 -8.50 -3.32
C PRO A 47 -16.12 -8.91 -4.64
N PHE A 48 -16.60 -10.15 -4.69
CA PHE A 48 -17.25 -10.70 -5.88
C PHE A 48 -18.58 -10.03 -6.22
N ASP A 49 -19.28 -9.50 -5.22
CA ASP A 49 -20.59 -8.84 -5.34
C ASP A 49 -20.48 -7.31 -5.46
N ALA A 50 -19.26 -6.76 -5.52
CA ALA A 50 -18.97 -5.33 -5.52
C ALA A 50 -19.49 -4.57 -4.28
N GLU A 51 -19.86 -5.29 -3.21
CA GLU A 51 -20.28 -4.69 -1.94
C GLU A 51 -19.09 -4.62 -0.98
N TRP A 52 -18.73 -3.38 -0.65
CA TRP A 52 -17.56 -3.02 0.13
C TRP A 52 -17.92 -2.60 1.55
#